data_AF-A0A5C6ESB8-F1
#
_entry.id   AF-A0A5C6ESB8-F1
#
_cell.length_a   1.000
_cell.length_b   1.000
_cell.length_c   1.000
_cell.angle_alpha   90.00
_cell.angle_beta   90.00
_cell.angle_gamma   90.00
#
_symmetry.space_group_name_H-M   'P 1'
#
loop_
_entity.id
_entity.type
_entity.pdbx_description
1 polymer ?
#
loop_
_entity_poly.entity_id
_entity_poly.type
_entity_poly.pdbx_seq_one_letter_code
_entity_poly.pdbx_strand_id
1 'polypeptide(L)'
;MPRLALALAISMATISFSCAATVTVLYDESTNPVALSTNNMAPTDLGVLASGLNRVTGNLESALSVGNVDVFKFDVPTGFQLDGVFVFDYGYPNTPPVGEGAAFLAINDAAIFPYDAFDLDFNTNPFLDETQFLGGSTFGSSDAPTLDILPRIGNVAGRKFTGPLAAGTYTVYIQQTGPENFYSLDFQSTSLTAVPEPAHASLAILAMATIAVKRRRTKRCLTN
;
A
#
# COMPACT_ATOMS: atom_id res chain seq x y z
N MET A 1 -46.47 49.55 -20.78
CA MET A 1 -46.38 48.07 -20.91
C MET A 1 -44.94 47.66 -20.61
N PRO A 2 -44.67 46.88 -19.55
CA PRO A 2 -43.34 46.71 -18.98
C PRO A 2 -42.52 45.62 -19.71
N ARG A 3 -41.20 45.84 -19.77
CA ARG A 3 -40.21 44.94 -20.36
C ARG A 3 -39.87 43.81 -19.38
N LEU A 4 -40.05 42.56 -19.81
CA LEU A 4 -39.64 41.36 -19.10
C LEU A 4 -38.10 41.25 -19.11
N ALA A 5 -37.47 41.29 -17.93
CA ALA A 5 -36.05 41.03 -17.76
C ALA A 5 -35.84 39.54 -17.43
N LEU A 6 -35.26 38.79 -18.36
CA LEU A 6 -34.92 37.38 -18.18
C LEU A 6 -33.58 37.27 -17.43
N ALA A 7 -33.63 36.73 -16.21
CA ALA A 7 -32.44 36.50 -15.39
C ALA A 7 -31.70 35.24 -15.86
N LEU A 8 -30.47 35.41 -16.31
CA LEU A 8 -29.57 34.33 -16.72
C LEU A 8 -28.88 33.74 -15.47
N ALA A 9 -29.29 32.55 -15.06
CA ALA A 9 -28.63 31.78 -14.01
C ALA A 9 -27.40 31.07 -14.61
N ILE A 10 -26.19 31.49 -14.21
CA ILE A 10 -24.95 30.81 -14.57
C ILE A 10 -24.76 29.66 -13.58
N SER A 11 -25.01 28.44 -14.05
CA SER A 11 -24.73 27.21 -13.29
C SER A 11 -23.23 26.94 -13.32
N MET A 12 -22.56 27.02 -12.18
CA MET A 12 -21.11 26.80 -12.05
C MET A 12 -20.87 25.31 -11.85
N ALA A 13 -20.54 24.60 -12.93
CA ALA A 13 -20.18 23.18 -12.89
C ALA A 13 -18.83 23.01 -12.18
N THR A 14 -18.84 22.38 -11.01
CA THR A 14 -17.64 21.95 -10.31
C THR A 14 -17.06 20.72 -11.01
N ILE A 15 -15.92 20.89 -11.68
CA ILE A 15 -15.14 19.78 -12.22
C ILE A 15 -14.27 19.25 -11.07
N SER A 16 -14.71 18.15 -10.45
CA SER A 16 -13.89 17.41 -9.50
C SER A 16 -12.86 16.61 -10.27
N PHE A 17 -11.59 17.01 -10.18
CA PHE A 17 -10.48 16.18 -10.65
C PHE A 17 -10.17 15.16 -9.55
N SER A 18 -10.54 13.89 -9.75
CA SER A 18 -9.95 12.80 -8.97
C SER A 18 -8.49 12.68 -9.37
N CYS A 19 -7.58 12.96 -8.44
CA CYS A 19 -6.19 12.58 -8.58
C CYS A 19 -6.15 11.04 -8.52
N ALA A 20 -5.89 10.39 -9.66
CA ALA A 20 -5.60 8.95 -9.64
C ALA A 20 -4.30 8.78 -8.84
N ALA A 21 -4.37 8.06 -7.71
CA ALA A 21 -3.18 7.67 -6.99
C ALA A 21 -2.29 6.86 -7.94
N THR A 22 -1.10 7.38 -8.23
CA THR A 22 -0.13 6.68 -9.07
C THR A 22 0.50 5.58 -8.24
N VAL A 23 0.52 4.35 -8.76
CA VAL A 23 1.26 3.24 -8.15
C VAL A 23 2.71 3.28 -8.63
N THR A 24 3.65 3.23 -7.69
CA THR A 24 5.07 3.09 -7.99
C THR A 24 5.40 1.60 -8.02
N VAL A 25 5.90 1.06 -9.14
CA VAL A 25 6.35 -0.34 -9.19
C VAL A 25 7.77 -0.40 -8.63
N LEU A 26 7.93 -1.02 -7.46
CA LEU A 26 9.25 -1.25 -6.85
C LEU A 26 9.93 -2.48 -7.42
N TYR A 27 9.15 -3.54 -7.62
CA TYR A 27 9.67 -4.79 -8.14
C TYR A 27 8.58 -5.56 -8.87
N ASP A 28 8.97 -6.21 -9.96
CA ASP A 28 8.08 -7.08 -10.72
C ASP A 28 8.89 -8.22 -11.37
N GLU A 29 8.77 -9.41 -10.80
CA GLU A 29 9.42 -10.62 -11.33
C GLU A 29 8.93 -11.04 -12.72
N SER A 30 7.74 -10.60 -13.14
CA SER A 30 7.26 -10.92 -14.50
C SER A 30 8.05 -10.18 -15.58
N THR A 31 8.76 -9.11 -15.22
CA THR A 31 9.56 -8.28 -16.13
C THR A 31 11.04 -8.23 -15.77
N ASN A 32 11.41 -8.49 -14.51
CA ASN A 32 12.79 -8.48 -14.04
C ASN A 32 13.43 -9.87 -14.21
N PRO A 33 14.62 -9.98 -14.84
CA PRO A 33 15.31 -11.27 -15.01
C PRO A 33 15.87 -11.86 -13.70
N VAL A 34 15.92 -11.07 -12.62
CA VAL A 34 16.40 -11.51 -11.31
C VAL A 34 15.19 -11.82 -10.45
N ALA A 35 15.17 -12.98 -9.79
CA ALA A 35 14.15 -13.31 -8.79
C ALA A 35 14.43 -12.59 -7.46
N LEU A 36 13.40 -12.43 -6.65
CA LEU A 36 13.50 -12.07 -5.25
C LEU A 36 14.35 -13.11 -4.51
N SER A 37 15.03 -12.66 -3.45
CA SER A 37 15.97 -13.49 -2.73
C SER A 37 15.22 -14.56 -1.95
N THR A 38 15.67 -15.81 -2.07
CA THR A 38 15.24 -16.91 -1.20
C THR A 38 16.08 -17.01 0.08
N ASN A 39 17.08 -16.13 0.25
CA ASN A 39 17.97 -16.13 1.40
C ASN A 39 17.51 -15.09 2.43
N ASN A 40 17.01 -15.56 3.57
CA ASN A 40 16.55 -14.73 4.68
C ASN A 40 17.64 -13.82 5.28
N MET A 41 18.91 -14.20 5.14
CA MET A 41 20.07 -13.44 5.59
C MET A 41 20.58 -12.42 4.55
N ALA A 42 20.07 -12.49 3.31
CA ALA A 42 20.40 -11.54 2.25
C ALA A 42 19.14 -11.16 1.43
N PRO A 43 18.17 -10.42 2.02
CA PRO A 43 16.96 -10.00 1.32
C PRO A 43 17.25 -9.11 0.10
N THR A 44 16.40 -9.18 -0.92
CA THR A 44 16.44 -8.22 -2.05
C THR A 44 16.15 -6.81 -1.55
N ASP A 45 17.04 -5.87 -1.84
CA ASP A 45 16.88 -4.47 -1.44
C ASP A 45 16.03 -3.71 -2.46
N LEU A 46 14.82 -3.28 -2.06
CA LEU A 46 13.89 -2.52 -2.90
C LEU A 46 14.01 -1.01 -2.70
N GLY A 47 14.94 -0.55 -1.86
CA GLY A 47 15.17 0.86 -1.56
C GLY A 47 14.07 1.48 -0.70
N VAL A 48 13.74 2.74 -0.98
CA VAL A 48 12.85 3.56 -0.16
C VAL A 48 11.45 3.62 -0.77
N LEU A 49 10.41 3.41 0.05
CA LEU A 49 9.03 3.57 -0.39
C LEU A 49 8.76 5.02 -0.85
N ALA A 50 8.16 5.16 -2.02
CA ALA A 50 7.60 6.43 -2.47
C ALA A 50 6.30 6.75 -1.71
N SER A 51 5.89 8.01 -1.72
CA SER A 51 4.57 8.40 -1.21
C SER A 51 3.46 7.74 -2.03
N GLY A 52 2.45 7.17 -1.34
CA GLY A 52 1.35 6.46 -1.98
C GLY A 52 1.57 4.96 -2.05
N LEU A 53 1.07 4.32 -3.12
CA LEU A 53 1.13 2.87 -3.30
C LEU A 53 2.45 2.45 -3.96
N ASN A 54 3.07 1.42 -3.40
CA ASN A 54 4.32 0.84 -3.87
C ASN A 54 4.12 -0.65 -4.14
N ARG A 55 4.24 -1.07 -5.40
CA ARG A 55 3.93 -2.43 -5.84
C ARG A 55 5.13 -3.35 -5.85
N VAL A 56 4.95 -4.54 -5.30
CA VAL A 56 5.86 -5.68 -5.41
C VAL A 56 5.09 -6.86 -5.98
N THR A 57 5.57 -7.40 -7.09
CA THR A 57 5.02 -8.60 -7.75
C THR A 57 6.06 -9.71 -7.71
N GLY A 58 5.63 -10.91 -7.29
CA GLY A 58 6.48 -12.09 -7.18
C GLY A 58 5.74 -13.39 -7.47
N ASN A 59 6.52 -14.45 -7.67
CA ASN A 59 6.10 -15.81 -7.97
C ASN A 59 6.76 -16.77 -6.98
N LEU A 60 5.94 -17.56 -6.30
CA LEU A 60 6.39 -18.53 -5.31
C LEU A 60 6.18 -19.95 -5.81
N GLU A 61 7.11 -20.82 -5.49
CA GLU A 61 6.93 -22.27 -5.51
C GLU A 61 6.71 -22.82 -4.08
N SER A 62 6.52 -24.13 -3.94
CA SER A 62 6.33 -24.77 -2.63
C SER A 62 7.59 -24.67 -1.77
N ALA A 63 7.56 -23.81 -0.75
CA ALA A 63 8.68 -23.61 0.19
C ALA A 63 9.09 -24.90 0.90
N LEU A 64 8.13 -25.77 1.26
CA LEU A 64 8.44 -27.02 1.96
C LEU A 64 9.06 -28.08 1.06
N SER A 65 8.93 -27.94 -0.26
CA SER A 65 9.49 -28.88 -1.24
C SER A 65 10.82 -28.40 -1.80
N VAL A 66 10.92 -27.10 -2.10
CA VAL A 66 12.06 -26.53 -2.83
C VAL A 66 12.76 -25.37 -2.09
N GLY A 67 12.28 -24.97 -0.90
CA GLY A 67 12.83 -23.84 -0.15
C GLY A 67 12.62 -22.48 -0.83
N ASN A 68 11.63 -22.39 -1.72
CA ASN A 68 11.32 -21.17 -2.44
C ASN A 68 10.48 -20.23 -1.56
N VAL A 69 11.07 -19.11 -1.21
CA VAL A 69 10.48 -18.04 -0.41
C VAL A 69 10.93 -16.72 -1.00
N ASP A 70 10.11 -15.68 -0.84
CA ASP A 70 10.49 -14.34 -1.28
C ASP A 70 10.83 -13.51 -0.05
N VAL A 71 12.09 -13.06 0.01
CA VAL A 71 12.59 -12.20 1.07
C VAL A 71 13.13 -10.92 0.49
N PHE A 72 12.50 -9.82 0.86
CA PHE A 72 12.89 -8.48 0.42
C PHE A 72 12.78 -7.47 1.54
N LYS A 73 13.49 -6.36 1.40
CA LYS A 73 13.46 -5.27 2.36
C LYS A 73 13.24 -3.93 1.67
N PHE A 74 12.66 -3.00 2.41
CA PHE A 74 12.52 -1.61 2.00
C PHE A 74 12.60 -0.70 3.22
N ASP A 75 12.81 0.60 2.96
CA ASP A 75 12.80 1.65 3.96
C ASP A 75 11.51 2.47 3.86
N VAL A 76 10.85 2.66 5.00
CA VAL A 76 9.84 3.70 5.18
C VAL A 76 10.56 5.01 5.54
N PRO A 77 10.49 6.06 4.71
CA PRO A 77 11.26 7.28 4.94
C PRO A 77 10.79 8.04 6.20
N THR A 78 11.70 8.83 6.78
CA THR A 78 11.37 9.71 7.92
C THR A 78 10.23 10.67 7.54
N GLY A 79 9.25 10.82 8.45
CA GLY A 79 8.06 11.63 8.20
C GLY A 79 6.95 10.89 7.45
N PHE A 80 7.12 9.59 7.21
CA PHE A 80 6.11 8.69 6.65
C PHE A 80 5.84 7.51 7.61
N GLN A 81 4.75 6.81 7.32
CA GLN A 81 4.41 5.54 7.93
C GLN A 81 3.90 4.58 6.83
N LEU A 82 4.14 3.29 7.01
CA LEU A 82 3.47 2.23 6.25
C LEU A 82 2.12 1.95 6.93
N ASP A 83 1.04 2.30 6.27
CA ASP A 83 -0.31 2.27 6.86
C ASP A 83 -1.31 1.41 6.09
N GLY A 84 -0.85 0.69 5.07
CA GLY A 84 -1.62 -0.37 4.43
C GLY A 84 -0.75 -1.32 3.64
N VAL A 85 -1.19 -2.58 3.55
CA VAL A 85 -0.63 -3.60 2.67
C VAL A 85 -1.80 -4.24 1.96
N PHE A 86 -1.99 -3.93 0.69
CA PHE A 86 -3.16 -4.36 -0.07
C PHE A 86 -2.80 -5.51 -1.00
N VAL A 87 -3.64 -6.55 -1.02
CA VAL A 87 -3.50 -7.64 -1.98
C VAL A 87 -4.10 -7.19 -3.30
N PHE A 88 -3.26 -6.77 -4.26
CA PHE A 88 -3.71 -6.32 -5.57
C PHE A 88 -4.10 -7.49 -6.47
N ASP A 89 -3.27 -8.53 -6.49
CA ASP A 89 -3.52 -9.75 -7.24
C ASP A 89 -2.97 -10.97 -6.48
N TYR A 90 -3.63 -12.10 -6.64
CA TYR A 90 -3.20 -13.37 -6.08
C TYR A 90 -3.88 -14.51 -6.84
N GLY A 91 -3.08 -15.44 -7.33
CA GLY A 91 -3.62 -16.56 -8.08
C GLY A 91 -2.64 -17.70 -8.27
N TYR A 92 -3.12 -18.72 -8.96
CA TYR A 92 -2.38 -19.93 -9.26
C TYR A 92 -2.50 -20.21 -10.76
N PRO A 93 -1.46 -20.77 -11.40
CA PRO A 93 -1.56 -21.26 -12.77
C PRO A 93 -2.54 -22.44 -12.88
N ASN A 94 -2.74 -23.20 -11.80
CA ASN A 94 -3.67 -24.32 -11.70
C ASN A 94 -4.51 -24.22 -10.42
N THR A 95 -5.69 -24.84 -10.38
CA THR A 95 -6.52 -24.81 -9.16
C THR A 95 -5.78 -25.44 -7.97
N PRO A 96 -5.61 -24.73 -6.84
CA PRO A 96 -4.90 -25.27 -5.70
C PRO A 96 -5.74 -26.35 -4.99
N PRO A 97 -5.10 -27.30 -4.29
CA PRO A 97 -5.80 -28.18 -3.35
C PRO A 97 -6.57 -27.40 -2.29
N VAL A 98 -7.64 -28.01 -1.75
CA VAL A 98 -8.42 -27.41 -0.66
C VAL A 98 -7.52 -27.21 0.56
N GLY A 99 -7.47 -25.97 1.07
CA GLY A 99 -6.64 -25.61 2.23
C GLY A 99 -5.27 -25.01 1.87
N GLU A 100 -4.82 -25.15 0.62
CA GLU A 100 -3.54 -24.61 0.11
C GLU A 100 -3.76 -23.34 -0.72
N GLY A 101 -4.76 -22.54 -0.30
CA GLY A 101 -5.27 -21.39 -1.06
C GLY A 101 -4.64 -20.05 -0.69
N ALA A 102 -3.69 -20.02 0.25
CA ALA A 102 -3.11 -18.81 0.79
C ALA A 102 -1.59 -18.95 0.97
N ALA A 103 -0.88 -17.84 0.84
CA ALA A 103 0.52 -17.72 1.21
C ALA A 103 0.63 -17.10 2.61
N PHE A 104 1.69 -17.45 3.32
CA PHE A 104 2.09 -16.79 4.56
C PHE A 104 2.95 -15.57 4.24
N LEU A 105 2.70 -14.47 4.96
CA LEU A 105 3.50 -13.25 4.93
C LEU A 105 3.86 -12.86 6.36
N ALA A 106 5.13 -12.54 6.59
CA ALA A 106 5.61 -11.94 7.82
C ALA A 106 6.43 -10.67 7.56
N ILE A 107 6.43 -9.79 8.56
CA ILE A 107 7.22 -8.57 8.56
C ILE A 107 8.15 -8.58 9.78
N ASN A 108 9.39 -8.15 9.56
CA ASN A 108 10.37 -7.88 10.59
C ASN A 108 10.85 -6.42 10.54
N ASP A 109 11.18 -5.83 11.69
CA ASP A 109 11.73 -4.46 11.84
C ASP A 109 13.28 -4.43 11.80
N ALA A 110 13.88 -5.42 11.12
CA ALA A 110 15.31 -5.51 10.89
C ALA A 110 15.61 -5.72 9.40
N ALA A 111 16.89 -5.62 9.03
CA ALA A 111 17.36 -5.76 7.65
C ALA A 111 17.44 -7.21 7.13
N ILE A 112 17.11 -8.18 7.98
CA ILE A 112 17.07 -9.62 7.68
C ILE A 112 15.81 -10.24 8.29
N PHE A 113 15.43 -11.42 7.82
CA PHE A 113 14.39 -12.23 8.46
C PHE A 113 15.04 -13.36 9.28
N PRO A 114 14.61 -13.59 10.54
CA PRO A 114 15.34 -14.46 11.47
C PRO A 114 15.29 -15.96 11.13
N TYR A 115 14.38 -16.38 10.25
CA TYR A 115 14.13 -17.79 9.94
C TYR A 115 14.19 -18.04 8.44
N ASP A 116 14.61 -19.25 8.05
CA ASP A 116 14.48 -19.72 6.68
C ASP A 116 13.17 -20.50 6.46
N ALA A 117 12.99 -21.02 5.24
CA ALA A 117 11.82 -21.78 4.80
C ALA A 117 11.48 -23.02 5.66
N PHE A 118 12.48 -23.62 6.29
CA PHE A 118 12.35 -24.86 7.06
C PHE A 118 12.36 -24.59 8.57
N ASP A 119 12.95 -23.48 9.00
CA ASP A 119 12.94 -23.05 10.40
C ASP A 119 11.61 -22.41 10.80
N LEU A 120 10.90 -21.74 9.89
CA LEU A 120 9.61 -21.09 10.16
C LEU A 120 8.42 -22.05 10.05
N ASP A 121 8.49 -23.19 10.73
CA ASP A 121 7.37 -24.13 10.86
C ASP A 121 6.98 -24.32 12.32
N PHE A 122 5.87 -23.69 12.71
CA PHE A 122 5.30 -23.74 14.06
C PHE A 122 4.90 -25.15 14.51
N ASN A 123 4.71 -26.09 13.58
CA ASN A 123 4.31 -27.45 13.91
C ASN A 123 5.51 -28.37 14.14
N THR A 124 6.67 -28.05 13.57
CA THR A 124 7.84 -28.96 13.56
C THR A 124 9.08 -28.39 14.23
N ASN A 125 9.20 -27.07 14.38
CA ASN A 125 10.34 -26.44 15.05
C ASN A 125 10.03 -26.10 16.52
N PRO A 126 10.44 -26.94 17.50
CA PRO A 126 10.18 -26.68 18.93
C PRO A 126 11.03 -25.55 19.52
N PHE A 127 11.98 -25.00 18.75
CA PHE A 127 12.87 -23.92 19.17
C PHE A 127 12.53 -22.58 18.51
N LEU A 128 11.41 -22.52 17.77
CA LEU A 128 10.96 -21.31 17.10
C LEU A 128 10.55 -20.27 18.15
N ASP A 129 11.25 -19.13 18.17
CA ASP A 129 10.90 -17.96 18.97
C ASP A 129 10.10 -16.97 18.12
N GLU A 130 8.77 -17.00 18.25
CA GLU A 130 7.88 -16.14 17.49
C GLU A 130 8.10 -14.65 17.78
N THR A 131 8.80 -14.28 18.85
CA THR A 131 9.01 -12.88 19.20
C THR A 131 10.11 -12.19 18.38
N GLN A 132 10.83 -12.95 17.55
CA GLN A 132 11.94 -12.43 16.73
C GLN A 132 11.50 -11.57 15.52
N PHE A 133 10.21 -11.52 15.19
CA PHE A 133 9.67 -10.68 14.12
C PHE A 133 8.39 -9.94 14.56
N LEU A 134 7.94 -8.93 13.80
CA LEU A 134 6.83 -8.06 14.21
C LEU A 134 5.49 -8.79 14.20
N GLY A 135 5.24 -9.55 13.14
CA GLY A 135 3.95 -10.18 12.90
C GLY A 135 3.96 -11.01 11.63
N GLY A 136 3.12 -12.05 11.59
CA GLY A 136 2.75 -12.76 10.37
C GLY A 136 1.26 -13.05 10.26
N SER A 137 0.80 -13.20 9.02
CA SER A 137 -0.56 -13.58 8.65
C SER A 137 -0.56 -14.33 7.32
N THR A 138 -1.68 -14.93 6.96
CA THR A 138 -1.92 -15.47 5.62
C THR A 138 -2.69 -14.50 4.75
N PHE A 139 -2.50 -14.59 3.43
CA PHE A 139 -3.29 -13.89 2.42
C PHE A 139 -3.49 -14.77 1.18
N GLY A 140 -4.58 -14.56 0.45
CA GLY A 140 -4.87 -15.32 -0.76
C GLY A 140 -5.90 -14.67 -1.66
N SER A 141 -6.53 -15.47 -2.53
CA SER A 141 -7.46 -14.98 -3.55
C SER A 141 -8.71 -14.30 -2.99
N SER A 142 -9.10 -14.61 -1.74
CA SER A 142 -10.20 -13.94 -1.05
C SER A 142 -9.88 -12.52 -0.59
N ASP A 143 -8.60 -12.15 -0.54
CA ASP A 143 -8.14 -10.82 -0.13
C ASP A 143 -7.94 -9.89 -1.33
N ALA A 144 -7.78 -10.44 -2.53
CA ALA A 144 -7.67 -9.66 -3.75
C ALA A 144 -9.02 -9.01 -4.16
N PRO A 145 -9.02 -7.85 -4.83
CA PRO A 145 -7.87 -7.05 -5.27
C PRO A 145 -7.56 -5.82 -4.40
N THR A 146 -8.25 -5.63 -3.27
CA THR A 146 -8.15 -4.36 -2.51
C THR A 146 -8.22 -4.51 -1.01
N LEU A 147 -8.12 -5.73 -0.47
CA LEU A 147 -8.21 -5.87 0.99
C LEU A 147 -6.87 -5.52 1.63
N ASP A 148 -6.92 -4.62 2.61
CA ASP A 148 -5.79 -4.33 3.48
C ASP A 148 -5.54 -5.49 4.45
N ILE A 149 -4.38 -6.12 4.35
CA ILE A 149 -3.93 -7.18 5.25
C ILE A 149 -3.10 -6.63 6.41
N LEU A 150 -2.61 -5.37 6.39
CA LEU A 150 -1.74 -4.85 7.44
C LEU A 150 -2.35 -4.94 8.86
N PRO A 151 -3.63 -4.62 9.08
CA PRO A 151 -4.26 -4.79 10.40
C PRO A 151 -4.30 -6.24 10.89
N ARG A 152 -4.17 -7.20 9.97
CA ARG A 152 -4.18 -8.66 10.24
C ARG A 152 -2.79 -9.24 10.41
N ILE A 153 -1.73 -8.50 10.07
CA ILE A 153 -0.33 -8.99 10.10
C ILE A 153 0.14 -9.37 11.53
N GLY A 154 -0.62 -9.16 12.59
CA GLY A 154 -0.34 -9.71 13.92
C GLY A 154 -1.12 -10.99 14.31
N ASN A 155 -1.92 -11.57 13.41
CA ASN A 155 -2.93 -12.55 13.78
C ASN A 155 -2.41 -13.97 13.97
N VAL A 156 -1.45 -14.40 13.15
CA VAL A 156 -1.01 -15.81 13.10
C VAL A 156 0.20 -16.02 13.99
N ALA A 157 1.22 -15.17 13.87
CA ALA A 157 2.48 -15.32 14.58
C ALA A 157 3.17 -13.96 14.79
N GLY A 158 4.32 -13.97 15.46
CA GLY A 158 5.13 -12.77 15.68
C GLY A 158 4.87 -12.10 17.04
N ARG A 159 5.42 -10.89 17.21
CA ARG A 159 5.09 -9.96 18.32
C ARG A 159 3.68 -9.39 18.28
N LYS A 160 2.85 -9.79 17.32
CA LYS A 160 1.45 -9.37 17.15
C LYS A 160 1.29 -7.86 17.01
N PHE A 161 2.15 -7.26 16.20
CA PHE A 161 2.10 -5.84 15.89
C PHE A 161 0.72 -5.41 15.36
N THR A 162 0.29 -4.20 15.73
CA THR A 162 -0.93 -3.54 15.24
C THR A 162 -0.55 -2.17 14.64
N GLY A 163 -0.86 -1.98 13.35
CA GLY A 163 -0.52 -0.81 12.51
C GLY A 163 -0.76 0.59 13.11
N PRO A 164 -0.22 1.66 12.49
CA PRO A 164 0.67 1.72 11.32
C PRO A 164 2.17 1.58 11.70
N LEU A 165 3.00 1.16 10.74
CA LEU A 165 4.44 0.98 10.92
C LEU A 165 5.17 2.32 10.69
N ALA A 166 5.91 2.80 11.68
CA ALA A 166 6.65 4.06 11.60
C ALA A 166 7.81 4.01 10.59
N ALA A 167 8.50 5.13 10.40
CA ALA A 167 9.74 5.17 9.63
C ALA A 167 10.76 4.15 10.15
N GLY A 168 11.42 3.45 9.23
CA GLY A 168 12.36 2.37 9.55
C GLY A 168 12.56 1.41 8.38
N THR A 169 13.53 0.49 8.55
CA THR A 169 13.78 -0.61 7.62
C THR A 169 12.91 -1.79 8.00
N TYR A 170 12.21 -2.35 7.01
CA TYR A 170 11.40 -3.54 7.20
C TYR A 170 11.81 -4.62 6.20
N THR A 171 11.88 -5.85 6.69
CA THR A 171 12.04 -7.04 5.84
C THR A 171 10.72 -7.78 5.79
N VAL A 172 10.25 -8.07 4.58
CA VAL A 172 9.10 -8.91 4.30
C VAL A 172 9.58 -10.29 3.91
N TYR A 173 8.92 -11.30 4.45
CA TYR A 173 9.13 -12.71 4.16
C TYR A 173 7.81 -13.30 3.69
N ILE A 174 7.81 -13.92 2.51
CA ILE A 174 6.61 -14.55 1.94
C ILE A 174 6.93 -16.01 1.61
N GLN A 175 6.04 -16.90 2.04
CA GLN A 175 6.18 -18.33 1.88
C GLN A 175 4.85 -18.94 1.44
N GLN A 176 4.90 -19.82 0.44
CA GLN A 176 3.80 -20.69 0.07
C GLN A 176 4.14 -22.13 0.45
N THR A 177 3.22 -22.83 1.12
CA THR A 177 3.37 -24.27 1.39
C THR A 177 2.77 -25.14 0.28
N GLY A 178 1.76 -24.61 -0.39
CA GLY A 178 1.00 -25.23 -1.47
C GLY A 178 1.68 -25.17 -2.86
N PRO A 179 0.89 -25.23 -3.95
CA PRO A 179 1.43 -25.22 -5.30
C PRO A 179 1.97 -23.83 -5.69
N GLU A 180 2.69 -23.79 -6.81
CA GLU A 180 3.19 -22.55 -7.41
C GLU A 180 2.07 -21.50 -7.52
N ASN A 181 2.36 -20.27 -7.13
CA ASN A 181 1.42 -19.16 -7.15
C ASN A 181 2.12 -17.85 -7.53
N PHE A 182 1.32 -16.86 -7.92
CA PHE A 182 1.78 -15.49 -8.16
C PHE A 182 1.03 -14.54 -7.24
N TYR A 183 1.64 -13.39 -6.94
CA TYR A 183 1.02 -12.36 -6.13
C TYR A 183 1.44 -10.95 -6.58
N SER A 184 0.64 -9.96 -6.21
CA SER A 184 0.99 -8.54 -6.26
C SER A 184 0.49 -7.86 -5.00
N LEU A 185 1.41 -7.20 -4.28
CA LEU A 185 1.11 -6.47 -3.06
C LEU A 185 1.40 -4.98 -3.26
N ASP A 186 0.49 -4.13 -2.80
CA ASP A 186 0.69 -2.69 -2.72
C ASP A 186 0.95 -2.25 -1.28
N PHE A 187 2.14 -1.72 -1.03
CA PHE A 187 2.54 -1.12 0.24
C PHE A 187 2.22 0.37 0.22
N GLN A 188 1.32 0.81 1.10
CA GLN A 188 0.90 2.21 1.21
C GLN A 188 1.78 2.97 2.19
N SER A 189 2.49 3.98 1.70
CA SER A 189 3.29 4.89 2.50
C SER A 189 2.64 6.28 2.52
N THR A 190 2.20 6.72 3.69
CA THR A 190 1.51 8.01 3.87
C THR A 190 2.36 8.97 4.68
N SER A 191 2.40 10.24 4.27
CA SER A 191 3.11 11.28 5.00
C SER A 191 2.38 11.65 6.30
N LEU A 192 3.13 11.76 7.39
CA LEU A 192 2.65 12.19 8.70
C LEU A 192 2.44 13.70 8.79
N THR A 193 3.05 14.47 7.88
CA THR A 193 2.81 15.92 7.80
C THR A 193 1.57 16.16 6.94
N ALA A 194 0.55 16.80 7.52
CA ALA A 194 -0.62 17.23 6.78
C ALA A 194 -0.18 18.13 5.62
N VAL A 195 -0.17 17.60 4.40
CA VAL A 195 -0.02 18.42 3.20
C VAL A 195 -1.31 19.21 3.06
N PRO A 196 -1.31 20.55 3.22
CA PRO A 196 -2.52 21.33 3.00
C PRO A 196 -2.92 21.16 1.55
N GLU A 197 -4.06 20.53 1.29
CA GLU A 197 -4.49 20.34 -0.10
C GLU A 197 -4.67 21.70 -0.80
N PRO A 198 -4.12 21.90 -2.01
CA PRO A 198 -4.21 23.16 -2.74
C PRO A 198 -5.65 23.55 -3.13
N ALA A 199 -6.63 22.64 -2.96
CA ALA A 199 -8.03 22.87 -3.27
C ALA A 199 -8.68 23.98 -2.42
N HIS A 200 -8.21 24.20 -1.18
CA HIS A 200 -8.83 25.20 -0.29
C HIS A 200 -8.32 26.62 -0.56
N ALA A 201 -7.04 26.75 -0.93
CA ALA A 201 -6.46 28.04 -1.30
C ALA A 201 -7.10 28.60 -2.58
N SER A 202 -7.39 27.73 -3.56
CA SER A 202 -8.00 28.12 -4.83
C SER A 202 -9.48 28.52 -4.69
N LEU A 203 -10.26 27.85 -3.84
CA LEU A 203 -11.62 28.26 -3.49
C LEU A 203 -11.67 29.59 -2.73
N ALA A 204 -10.73 29.83 -1.80
CA ALA A 204 -10.64 31.08 -1.06
C ALA A 204 -10.31 32.28 -1.97
N ILE A 205 -9.40 32.11 -2.94
CA ILE A 205 -9.06 33.15 -3.92
C ILE A 205 -10.25 33.45 -4.85
N LEU A 206 -10.99 32.43 -5.30
CA LEU A 206 -12.16 32.62 -6.15
C LEU A 206 -13.30 33.34 -5.39
N ALA A 207 -13.53 32.98 -4.13
CA ALA A 207 -14.50 33.65 -3.26
C ALA A 207 -14.15 35.15 -3.08
N MET A 208 -12.88 35.48 -2.87
CA MET A 208 -12.42 36.87 -2.73
C MET A 208 -12.55 37.66 -4.04
N ALA A 209 -12.28 37.04 -5.19
CA ALA A 209 -12.42 37.67 -6.50
C ALA A 209 -13.88 38.06 -6.80
N THR A 210 -14.85 37.22 -6.45
CA THR A 210 -16.28 37.53 -6.66
C THR A 210 -16.77 38.70 -5.80
N ILE A 211 -16.30 38.80 -4.55
CA ILE A 211 -16.63 39.91 -3.64
C ILE A 211 -16.03 41.24 -4.15
N ALA A 212 -14.80 41.22 -4.67
CA ALA A 212 -14.14 42.40 -5.22
C ALA A 212 -14.86 42.94 -6.47
N VAL A 213 -15.32 42.04 -7.36
CA VAL A 213 -16.09 42.42 -8.56
C VAL A 213 -17.46 43.00 -8.17
N LYS A 214 -18.15 42.42 -7.18
CA LYS A 214 -19.44 42.92 -6.70
C LYS A 214 -19.31 44.33 -6.11
N ARG A 215 -18.27 44.58 -5.30
CA ARG A 215 -18.02 45.91 -4.70
C ARG A 215 -17.69 47.01 -5.72
N ARG A 216 -17.02 46.68 -6.83
CA ARG A 216 -16.72 47.66 -7.91
C ARG A 216 -17.96 48.08 -8.69
N ARG A 217 -18.97 47.21 -8.79
CA ARG A 217 -20.23 47.53 -9.49
C ARG A 217 -21.13 48.46 -8.68
N THR A 218 -21.18 48.31 -7.36
CA THR A 218 -22.04 49.16 -6.50
C THR A 218 -21.59 50.61 -6.46
N LYS A 219 -20.29 50.89 -6.55
CA LYS A 219 -19.76 52.28 -6.54
C LYS A 219 -20.03 53.06 -7.83
N ARG A 220 -20.38 52.41 -8.95
CA ARG A 220 -20.68 53.09 -10.23
C ARG A 220 -22.11 53.61 -10.35
N CYS A 221 -22.98 53.34 -9.37
CA CYS A 221 -24.40 53.72 -9.41
C CYS A 221 -24.77 54.87 -8.45
N LEU A 222 -23.79 55.49 -7.78
CA LEU A 222 -24.00 56.53 -6.75
C LEU A 222 -23.47 57.92 -7.14
N THR A 223 -23.28 58.19 -8.43
CA THR A 223 -23.01 59.55 -8.92
C THR A 223 -24.05 59.91 -9.98
N ASN A 224 -25.12 60.55 -9.52
CA ASN A 224 -25.86 61.63 -10.17
C ASN A 224 -26.76 62.28 -9.12
#